data_AF-A0A366E6S3-F1
#
_entry.id   AF-A0A366E6S3-F1
#
_cell.length_a   1.000
_cell.length_b   1.000
_cell.length_c   1.000
_cell.angle_alpha   90.00
_cell.angle_beta   90.00
_cell.angle_gamma   90.00
#
_symmetry.space_group_name_H-M   'P 1'
#
loop_
_entity.id
_entity.type
_entity.pdbx_description
1 polymer ?
#
loop_
_entity_poly.entity_id
_entity_poly.type
_entity_poly.pdbx_seq_one_letter_code
_entity_poly.pdbx_strand_id
1 'polypeptide(L)' 'MARLALNYTTDMEKAMQENHGVGFAEYEKSLAKRLEIEKKREKSYRNGLKIVTDMEQKVHR' A
#
# COMPACT_ATOMS: atom_id res chain seq x y z
N MET A 1 -18.24 -5.34 -14.01
CA MET A 1 -17.02 -5.22 -13.18
C MET A 1 -17.31 -5.86 -11.84
N ALA A 2 -16.58 -6.91 -11.45
CA ALA A 2 -16.79 -7.60 -10.18
C ALA A 2 -16.43 -6.68 -9.00
N ARG A 3 -17.33 -6.58 -8.02
CA ARG A 3 -17.09 -5.83 -6.77
C ARG A 3 -16.26 -6.70 -5.85
N LEU A 4 -15.17 -6.18 -5.30
CA LEU A 4 -14.26 -6.95 -4.45
C LEU A 4 -14.83 -7.24 -3.05
N ALA A 5 -15.89 -6.55 -2.64
CA ALA A 5 -16.55 -6.72 -1.34
C ALA A 5 -15.54 -6.68 -0.18
N LEU A 6 -14.66 -5.68 -0.20
CA LEU A 6 -13.63 -5.50 0.81
C LEU A 6 -14.27 -5.08 2.14
N ASN A 7 -13.91 -5.78 3.20
CA ASN A 7 -14.20 -5.36 4.57
C ASN A 7 -13.05 -4.49 5.05
N TYR A 8 -13.33 -3.24 5.39
CA TYR A 8 -12.35 -2.29 5.89
C TYR A 8 -12.94 -1.48 7.05
N THR A 9 -12.08 -1.04 7.96
CA THR A 9 -12.49 -0.18 9.07
C THR A 9 -12.53 1.28 8.65
N THR A 10 -13.17 2.12 9.46
CA THR A 10 -13.18 3.58 9.25
C THR A 10 -11.77 4.17 9.19
N ASP A 11 -10.85 3.64 10.00
CA ASP A 11 -9.48 4.15 10.04
C ASP A 11 -8.66 3.70 8.82
N MET A 12 -8.97 2.52 8.27
CA MET A 12 -8.39 2.11 6.98
C MET A 12 -8.88 3.03 5.85
N GLU A 13 -10.16 3.40 5.81
CA GLU A 13 -10.69 4.33 4.80
C GLU A 13 -10.01 5.71 4.91
N LYS A 14 -9.84 6.23 6.13
CA LYS A 14 -9.09 7.49 6.36
C LYS A 14 -7.66 7.38 5.86
N ALA A 15 -6.94 6.33 6.25
CA ALA A 15 -5.56 6.11 5.82
C ALA A 15 -5.43 5.96 4.30
N MET A 16 -6.43 5.36 3.64
CA MET A 16 -6.49 5.25 2.19
C MET A 16 -6.63 6.63 1.54
N GLN A 17 -7.53 7.47 2.05
CA GLN A 17 -7.73 8.83 1.57
C GLN A 17 -6.50 9.72 1.81
N GLU A 18 -5.88 9.62 2.98
CA GLU A 18 -4.69 10.42 3.34
C GLU A 18 -3.45 10.03 2.51
N ASN A 19 -3.18 8.74 2.34
CA ASN A 19 -1.95 8.26 1.68
C ASN A 19 -2.07 8.16 0.17
N HIS A 20 -3.28 7.94 -0.36
CA HIS A 20 -3.50 7.64 -1.77
C HIS A 20 -4.50 8.58 -2.45
N GLY A 21 -5.17 9.46 -1.69
CA GLY A 21 -6.13 10.43 -2.22
C GLY A 21 -7.46 9.82 -2.68
N VAL A 22 -7.69 8.54 -2.40
CA VAL A 22 -8.86 7.79 -2.86
C VAL A 22 -9.41 6.92 -1.73
N GLY A 23 -10.72 6.67 -1.75
CA GLY A 23 -11.38 5.73 -0.83
C GLY A 23 -11.42 4.29 -1.37
N PHE A 24 -11.83 3.34 -0.53
CA PHE A 24 -11.93 1.93 -0.96
C PHE A 24 -12.98 1.72 -2.05
N ALA A 25 -14.06 2.50 -2.07
CA ALA A 25 -15.08 2.40 -3.11
C ALA A 25 -14.55 2.76 -4.52
N GLU A 26 -13.60 3.70 -4.63
CA GLU A 26 -12.95 4.04 -5.90
C GLU A 26 -11.88 2.99 -6.26
N TYR A 27 -11.13 2.54 -5.26
CA TYR A 27 -10.16 1.46 -5.39
C TYR A 27 -10.77 0.15 -5.91
N GLU A 28 -11.99 -0.19 -5.49
CA GLU A 28 -12.72 -1.37 -5.98
C GLU A 28 -13.16 -1.25 -7.45
N LYS A 29 -13.48 -0.03 -7.90
CA LYS A 29 -14.03 0.20 -9.25
C LYS A 29 -12.96 0.34 -10.32
N SER A 30 -11.79 0.88 -9.99
CA SER A 30 -10.73 1.17 -10.96
C SER A 30 -9.52 0.24 -10.82
N LEU A 31 -9.37 -0.70 -11.76
CA LEU A 31 -8.20 -1.57 -11.84
C LEU A 31 -6.90 -0.77 -12.04
N ALA A 32 -6.94 0.29 -12.84
CA ALA A 32 -5.78 1.15 -13.08
C ALA A 32 -5.29 1.81 -11.79
N LYS A 33 -6.21 2.40 -11.00
CA LYS A 33 -5.88 2.99 -9.70
C LYS A 33 -5.35 1.96 -8.71
N ARG A 34 -5.95 0.77 -8.69
CA ARG A 34 -5.48 -0.34 -7.87
C ARG A 34 -4.04 -0.71 -8.20
N LEU A 35 -3.72 -0.93 -9.47
CA LEU A 35 -2.37 -1.26 -9.91
C LEU A 35 -1.36 -0.16 -9.58
N GLU A 36 -1.75 1.11 -9.67
CA GLU A 36 -0.90 2.24 -9.28
C GLU A 36 -0.52 2.17 -7.79
N ILE A 37 -1.52 1.95 -6.93
CA ILE A 37 -1.35 1.88 -5.48
C ILE A 37 -0.52 0.65 -5.08
N GLU A 38 -0.82 -0.52 -5.63
CA GLU A 38 -0.08 -1.74 -5.31
C GLU A 38 1.38 -1.68 -5.77
N LYS A 39 1.67 -1.04 -6.91
CA LYS A 39 3.07 -0.76 -7.32
C LYS A 39 3.81 0.14 -6.33
N LYS A 40 3.13 1.17 -5.80
CA LYS A 40 3.70 2.07 -4.78
C LYS A 40 3.95 1.32 -3.47
N ARG A 41 3.01 0.46 -3.04
CA ARG A 41 3.14 -0.39 -1.85
C ARG A 41 4.33 -1.34 -1.97
N GLU A 42 4.45 -2.04 -3.09
CA GLU A 42 5.57 -2.94 -3.36
C GLU A 42 6.93 -2.21 -3.34
N LYS A 43 7.01 -1.02 -3.97
CA LYS A 43 8.22 -0.20 -3.94
C LYS A 43 8.61 0.20 -2.50
N SER A 44 7.64 0.62 -1.69
CA SER A 44 7.87 0.99 -0.29
C SER A 44 8.38 -0.20 0.52
N TYR A 45 7.75 -1.36 0.36
CA TYR A 45 8.15 -2.60 1.03
C TYR A 45 9.59 -2.98 0.69
N ARG A 46 9.96 -3.01 -0.60
CA ARG A 46 11.34 -3.32 -1.03
C ARG A 46 12.37 -2.35 -0.48
N ASN A 47 12.04 -1.05 -0.45
CA ASN A 47 12.93 -0.04 0.13
C ASN A 47 13.12 -0.29 1.63
N GLY A 48 12.04 -0.63 2.35
CA GLY A 48 12.11 -1.00 3.76
C GLY A 48 13.00 -2.22 4.01
N LEU A 49 12.82 -3.29 3.24
CA LEU A 49 13.68 -4.48 3.32
C LEU A 49 15.15 -4.13 3.12
N LYS A 50 15.47 -3.32 2.10
CA LYS A 50 16.85 -2.90 1.85
C LYS A 50 17.45 -2.14 3.04
N ILE A 51 16.70 -1.21 3.63
CA ILE A 51 17.16 -0.45 4.80
C ILE A 51 17.44 -1.39 5.98
N VAL A 52 16.54 -2.34 6.24
CA VAL A 52 16.72 -3.34 7.31
C VAL A 52 17.99 -4.16 7.09
N THR A 53 18.17 -4.70 5.88
CA THR A 53 19.38 -5.47 5.52
C THR A 53 20.66 -4.63 5.67
N ASP A 54 20.64 -3.38 5.20
CA ASP A 54 21.77 -2.46 5.31
C ASP A 54 22.10 -2.13 6.78
N MET A 55 21.09 -2.05 7.66
CA MET A 55 21.27 -1.85 9.10
C MET A 55 21.82 -3.10 9.78
N GLU A 56 21.28 -4.28 9.48
CA GLU A 56 21.77 -5.55 10.01
C GLU A 56 23.25 -5.77 9.67
N GLN A 57 23.66 -5.49 8.43
CA GLN A 57 25.06 -5.59 8.01
C GLN A 57 26.00 -4.65 8.78
N LYS A 58 25.52 -3.47 9.18
CA LYS A 58 26.30 -2.51 9.97
C LYS A 58 26.43 -2.91 11.43
N VAL A 59 25.41 -3.56 12.00
CA VAL A 59 25.41 -4.03 13.40
C VAL A 59 26.30 -5.26 13.60
N HIS A 60 26.39 -6.14 12.58
CA HIS A 60 27.22 -7.36 12.64
C HIS A 60 28.67 -7.13 12.18
N ARG A 61 29.10 -5.87 11.98
CA ARG A 61 30.48 -5.46 11.68
C ARG A 61 31.13 -4.86 12.92
#